data_AF-A0A1C5H7N2-F1
#
_entry.id   AF-A0A1C5H7N2-F1
#
_cell.length_a   1.000
_cell.length_b   1.000
_cell.length_c   1.000
_cell.angle_alpha   90.00
_cell.angle_beta   90.00
_cell.angle_gamma   90.00
#
_symmetry.space_group_name_H-M   'P 1'
#
loop_
_entity.id
_entity.type
_entity.pdbx_description
1 polymer ?
#
loop_
_entity_poly.entity_id
_entity_poly.type
_entity_poly.pdbx_seq_one_letter_code
_entity_poly.pdbx_strand_id
1 'polypeptide(L)'
;MRRNRRPLAVAVAAALSTALLALTPLGGAQVAHAATLFSDDFTDGDLAGWSRSGGTWSVAADDSPALQQARGDTGDARLFAGSASWADQAVQARVKPLTLPGNGMVALLARASGATSYYRLALLAGDQVRLEAVRSGRATPLGTVSHRVMTGGWHTLRIEVAGTVVRGWVDGVPVGSGTGTLTATGRIGVQTGNATARFDDVLVTRGEPAPTSAPPSPTATPSGTPTASPTATPSETPSPTGPTPTPTGTGPAERSSVVAPDGSGDHTSVQAAVDAVPVGNASRYTITIRPGTYRETVTVPAGKPYVSFVGSTGDPRDVVIVYDNASGTPKPGGGTYGTSGSASVTIDGNDFTARHLTFANDFDEAAHGYSAEQAVAVLTRADRLVFDDVRFLGNQDTLYHNSASVDAVGRAYFRDCYVEGDVDFIFGRGTGVFDGCEIRSLDRGSASNNGYVTAASTMIANPYGLLFTGCTLTTDAAAAQSVHLGRPWHPSGDVNAIGQVVFRDNVLGAHVKDSPWTDMSGFSWRDARFAEYRNSGPGSTVTADRPQLTDAQAPTYTPQRYLAGADGWNPIP
;
A
#
# COMPACT_ATOMS: atom_id res chain seq x y z
N MET A 1 -80.45 -1.60 30.68
CA MET A 1 -80.99 -1.00 29.43
C MET A 1 -79.84 -0.73 28.47
N ARG A 2 -80.05 -0.89 27.14
CA ARG A 2 -79.21 -0.42 25.99
C ARG A 2 -77.69 -0.79 26.01
N ARG A 3 -77.21 -1.68 25.12
CA ARG A 3 -76.76 -1.45 23.70
C ARG A 3 -75.47 -0.61 23.65
N ASN A 4 -74.38 -0.91 22.92
CA ASN A 4 -74.05 -1.78 21.75
C ASN A 4 -72.55 -2.22 21.88
N ARG A 5 -71.91 -3.16 21.15
CA ARG A 5 -72.29 -4.17 20.12
C ARG A 5 -71.20 -5.30 20.07
N ARG A 6 -71.23 -6.14 19.02
CA ARG A 6 -70.24 -7.13 18.52
C ARG A 6 -69.98 -6.82 17.01
N PRO A 7 -69.03 -7.39 16.23
CA PRO A 7 -68.63 -8.82 16.27
C PRO A 7 -67.17 -9.22 15.87
N LEU A 8 -66.94 -10.54 15.91
CA LEU A 8 -65.89 -11.29 15.21
C LEU A 8 -66.09 -11.22 13.67
N ALA A 9 -65.06 -11.54 12.87
CA ALA A 9 -64.99 -12.82 12.11
C ALA A 9 -64.04 -12.81 10.88
N VAL A 10 -63.23 -13.89 10.79
CA VAL A 10 -62.86 -14.67 9.59
C VAL A 10 -61.95 -14.06 8.51
N ALA A 11 -60.94 -14.84 8.11
CA ALA A 11 -60.07 -14.63 6.97
C ALA A 11 -60.58 -15.36 5.71
N VAL A 12 -60.35 -14.78 4.53
CA VAL A 12 -60.39 -15.48 3.22
C VAL A 12 -59.29 -14.91 2.33
N ALA A 13 -58.54 -15.78 1.65
CA ALA A 13 -57.56 -15.39 0.65
C ALA A 13 -58.21 -15.30 -0.74
N ALA A 14 -57.77 -14.36 -1.58
CA ALA A 14 -58.10 -14.32 -3.00
C ALA A 14 -56.90 -13.80 -3.80
N ALA A 15 -56.38 -14.63 -4.71
CA ALA A 15 -55.42 -14.21 -5.72
C ALA A 15 -56.18 -13.66 -6.94
N LEU A 16 -55.71 -12.56 -7.53
CA LEU A 16 -56.14 -12.15 -8.86
C LEU A 16 -55.03 -11.41 -9.61
N SER A 17 -54.76 -11.90 -10.82
CA SER A 17 -53.68 -11.48 -11.72
C SER A 17 -54.25 -10.77 -12.95
N THR A 18 -53.93 -9.49 -13.14
CA THR A 18 -54.15 -8.67 -14.35
C THR A 18 -53.40 -7.34 -14.20
N ALA A 19 -52.91 -6.64 -15.22
CA ALA A 19 -52.53 -6.99 -16.59
C ALA A 19 -51.58 -5.85 -17.06
N LEU A 20 -50.55 -6.16 -17.87
CA LEU A 20 -49.56 -5.16 -18.25
C LEU A 20 -50.08 -4.29 -19.42
N LEU A 21 -50.46 -3.04 -19.14
CA LEU A 21 -50.76 -2.05 -20.19
C LEU A 21 -49.52 -1.18 -20.43
N ALA A 22 -48.81 -1.43 -21.53
CA ALA A 22 -47.69 -0.60 -21.95
C ALA A 22 -48.20 0.67 -22.65
N LEU A 23 -48.21 1.80 -21.94
CA LEU A 23 -48.28 3.13 -22.56
C LEU A 23 -46.86 3.55 -22.97
N THR A 24 -46.63 3.73 -24.27
CA THR A 24 -45.43 4.39 -24.80
C THR A 24 -45.61 5.91 -24.81
N PRO A 25 -44.86 6.69 -24.02
CA PRO A 25 -44.79 8.13 -24.22
C PRO A 25 -43.83 8.44 -25.38
N LEU A 26 -44.34 9.12 -26.40
CA LEU A 26 -43.53 9.70 -27.47
C LEU A 26 -42.76 10.92 -26.96
N GLY A 27 -41.49 11.02 -27.36
CA GLY A 27 -40.85 12.32 -27.66
C GLY A 27 -40.76 13.35 -26.53
N GLY A 28 -39.99 13.05 -25.48
CA GLY A 28 -39.40 14.07 -24.61
C GLY A 28 -37.89 13.87 -24.56
N ALA A 29 -37.11 14.90 -24.86
CA ALA A 29 -35.66 14.85 -24.67
C ALA A 29 -35.38 14.78 -23.16
N GLN A 30 -35.08 13.58 -22.66
CA GLN A 30 -34.67 13.41 -21.27
C GLN A 30 -33.32 14.10 -21.10
N VAL A 31 -33.30 15.20 -20.36
CA VAL A 31 -32.07 15.71 -19.76
C VAL A 31 -31.59 14.64 -18.80
N ALA A 32 -30.52 13.93 -19.18
CA ALA A 32 -29.94 12.88 -18.36
C ALA A 32 -29.33 13.53 -17.11
N HIS A 33 -30.04 13.46 -15.98
CA HIS A 33 -29.42 13.81 -14.70
C HIS A 33 -28.30 12.83 -14.41
N ALA A 34 -27.07 13.34 -14.27
CA ALA A 34 -25.93 12.55 -13.83
C ALA A 34 -26.27 11.88 -12.48
N ALA A 35 -26.18 10.54 -12.44
CA ALA A 35 -26.58 9.78 -11.26
C ALA A 35 -25.76 10.20 -10.03
N THR A 36 -26.45 10.54 -8.95
CA THR A 36 -25.85 10.76 -7.63
C THR A 36 -25.19 9.46 -7.17
N LEU A 37 -23.90 9.53 -6.86
CA LEU A 37 -23.10 8.43 -6.32
C LEU A 37 -23.09 8.45 -4.78
N PHE A 38 -23.18 9.64 -4.19
CA PHE A 38 -23.22 9.89 -2.75
C PHE A 38 -23.70 11.32 -2.49
N SER A 39 -24.35 11.52 -1.36
CA SER A 39 -24.72 12.84 -0.85
C SER A 39 -24.75 12.81 0.67
N ASP A 40 -24.35 13.91 1.31
CA ASP A 40 -24.42 14.08 2.75
C ASP A 40 -24.63 15.56 3.09
N ASP A 41 -25.72 15.86 3.81
CA ASP A 41 -26.07 17.18 4.33
C ASP A 41 -25.87 17.27 5.86
N PHE A 42 -25.34 16.21 6.48
CA PHE A 42 -25.09 16.06 7.92
C PHE A 42 -26.31 16.28 8.81
N THR A 43 -27.53 16.27 8.28
CA THR A 43 -28.76 16.55 9.05
C THR A 43 -29.16 15.41 9.99
N ASP A 44 -28.61 14.21 9.79
CA ASP A 44 -28.71 13.07 10.73
C ASP A 44 -27.85 13.26 12.00
N GLY A 45 -26.89 14.20 11.97
CA GLY A 45 -26.03 14.54 13.09
C GLY A 45 -24.84 13.60 13.30
N ASP A 46 -24.57 12.67 12.37
CA ASP A 46 -23.47 11.72 12.50
C ASP A 46 -22.42 11.80 11.37
N LEU A 47 -21.53 10.81 11.29
CA LEU A 47 -20.41 10.76 10.32
C LEU A 47 -20.36 9.39 9.61
N ALA A 48 -21.48 8.69 9.51
CA ALA A 48 -21.60 7.38 8.89
C ALA A 48 -21.13 7.44 7.42
N GLY A 49 -20.39 6.43 6.99
CA GLY A 49 -19.77 6.41 5.66
C GLY A 49 -18.52 7.29 5.51
N TRP A 50 -18.18 8.14 6.48
CA TRP A 50 -16.91 8.88 6.51
C TRP A 50 -15.83 8.15 7.33
N SER A 51 -14.58 8.33 6.92
CA SER A 51 -13.40 7.72 7.53
C SER A 51 -12.31 8.78 7.76
N ARG A 52 -11.83 8.88 9.00
CA ARG A 52 -10.96 9.96 9.46
C ARG A 52 -9.49 9.69 9.19
N SER A 53 -8.77 10.73 8.76
CA SER A 53 -7.31 10.77 8.67
C SER A 53 -6.82 12.11 9.26
N GLY A 54 -6.58 12.11 10.57
CA GLY A 54 -6.22 13.32 11.33
C GLY A 54 -7.40 14.27 11.61
N GLY A 55 -7.16 15.25 12.49
CA GLY A 55 -8.12 16.29 12.86
C GLY A 55 -9.16 15.89 13.91
N THR A 56 -10.00 16.86 14.31
CA THR A 56 -11.08 16.72 15.31
C THR A 56 -12.40 17.07 14.67
N TRP A 57 -13.04 16.03 14.11
CA TRP A 57 -14.25 16.15 13.31
C TRP A 57 -15.51 15.82 14.10
N SER A 58 -16.56 16.60 13.89
CA SER A 58 -17.89 16.45 14.50
C SER A 58 -18.93 17.21 13.67
N VAL A 59 -20.18 16.77 13.63
CA VAL A 59 -21.27 17.63 13.14
C VAL A 59 -21.54 18.74 14.16
N ALA A 60 -21.59 19.99 13.70
CA ALA A 60 -21.91 21.14 14.54
C ALA A 60 -23.43 21.24 14.80
N ALA A 61 -23.82 21.62 16.02
CA ALA A 61 -25.21 21.57 16.48
C ALA A 61 -25.96 22.92 16.41
N ASP A 62 -25.39 23.93 15.78
CA ASP A 62 -25.87 25.33 15.76
C ASP A 62 -26.33 25.80 14.36
N ASP A 63 -27.61 26.19 14.28
CA ASP A 63 -28.41 26.76 13.17
C ASP A 63 -28.46 26.01 11.81
N SER A 64 -27.47 25.17 11.49
CA SER A 64 -27.52 24.18 10.41
C SER A 64 -26.51 23.07 10.71
N PRO A 65 -26.93 21.79 10.84
CA PRO A 65 -25.99 20.67 10.94
C PRO A 65 -24.98 20.72 9.81
N ALA A 66 -23.70 20.69 10.15
CA ALA A 66 -22.61 20.76 9.18
C ALA A 66 -21.36 20.12 9.77
N LEU A 67 -20.62 19.37 8.96
CA LEU A 67 -19.36 18.77 9.33
C LEU A 67 -18.33 19.84 9.69
N GLN A 68 -17.86 19.85 10.93
CA GLN A 68 -16.86 20.79 11.43
C GLN A 68 -15.53 20.11 11.73
N GLN A 69 -14.42 20.72 11.31
CA GLN A 69 -13.09 20.49 11.89
C GLN A 69 -12.79 21.62 12.87
N ALA A 70 -12.76 21.27 14.16
CA ALA A 70 -12.63 22.21 15.27
C ALA A 70 -11.19 22.63 15.59
N ARG A 71 -10.17 21.91 15.10
CA ARG A 71 -8.75 22.18 15.41
C ARG A 71 -7.96 22.74 14.24
N GLY A 72 -7.43 23.95 14.41
CA GLY A 72 -6.63 24.67 13.41
C GLY A 72 -5.12 24.47 13.50
N ASP A 73 -4.64 23.61 14.39
CA ASP A 73 -3.22 23.25 14.61
C ASP A 73 -2.78 22.02 13.80
N THR A 74 -3.71 21.35 13.11
CA THR A 74 -3.45 20.11 12.40
C THR A 74 -3.03 20.38 10.95
N GLY A 75 -1.82 19.95 10.56
CA GLY A 75 -1.25 20.23 9.24
C GLY A 75 -2.02 19.62 8.06
N ASP A 76 -2.61 18.43 8.22
CA ASP A 76 -3.41 17.73 7.20
C ASP A 76 -4.56 16.94 7.84
N ALA A 77 -5.60 17.65 8.29
CA ALA A 77 -6.83 17.03 8.78
C ALA A 77 -7.74 16.64 7.61
N ARG A 78 -8.14 15.37 7.51
CA ARG A 78 -8.96 14.87 6.39
C ARG A 78 -10.07 13.92 6.84
N LEU A 79 -11.19 13.94 6.11
CA LEU A 79 -12.22 12.91 6.12
C LEU A 79 -12.48 12.43 4.69
N PHE A 80 -12.69 11.13 4.51
CA PHE A 80 -12.96 10.50 3.21
C PHE A 80 -14.23 9.66 3.26
N ALA A 81 -15.06 9.74 2.23
CA ALA A 81 -16.27 8.94 2.07
C ALA A 81 -16.41 8.40 0.64
N GLY A 82 -17.40 7.51 0.44
CA GLY A 82 -17.66 6.89 -0.84
C GLY A 82 -16.69 5.75 -1.20
N SER A 83 -16.71 5.33 -2.47
CA SER A 83 -15.97 4.16 -2.93
C SER A 83 -14.61 4.49 -3.55
N ALA A 84 -13.60 3.68 -3.25
CA ALA A 84 -12.30 3.72 -3.93
C ALA A 84 -12.37 3.29 -5.41
N SER A 85 -13.47 2.64 -5.84
CA SER A 85 -13.70 2.24 -7.23
C SER A 85 -14.30 3.34 -8.13
N TRP A 86 -14.67 4.50 -7.59
CA TRP A 86 -15.22 5.58 -8.41
C TRP A 86 -14.16 6.20 -9.30
N ALA A 87 -14.35 6.04 -10.62
CA ALA A 87 -13.53 6.67 -11.64
C ALA A 87 -13.94 8.14 -11.84
N ASP A 88 -14.82 8.37 -12.82
CA ASP A 88 -15.28 9.71 -13.19
C ASP A 88 -16.26 10.26 -12.17
N GLN A 89 -15.88 11.35 -11.50
CA GLN A 89 -16.63 11.93 -10.39
C GLN A 89 -16.55 13.46 -10.41
N ALA A 90 -17.69 14.10 -10.14
CA ALA A 90 -17.77 15.51 -9.77
C ALA A 90 -18.18 15.59 -8.29
N VAL A 91 -17.36 16.26 -7.49
CA VAL A 91 -17.55 16.46 -6.05
C VAL A 91 -17.88 17.93 -5.84
N GLN A 92 -18.98 18.22 -5.16
CA GLN A 92 -19.39 19.55 -4.77
C GLN A 92 -19.68 19.60 -3.27
N ALA A 93 -19.43 20.73 -2.62
CA ALA A 93 -19.91 21.01 -1.27
C ALA A 93 -19.96 22.52 -1.02
N ARG A 94 -20.78 22.93 -0.05
CA ARG A 94 -20.61 24.21 0.65
C ARG A 94 -19.47 24.08 1.66
N VAL A 95 -18.61 25.10 1.71
CA VAL A 95 -17.40 25.16 2.53
C VAL A 95 -17.31 26.52 3.21
N LYS A 96 -17.20 26.55 4.54
CA LYS A 96 -17.07 27.77 5.35
C LYS A 96 -15.76 27.73 6.13
N PRO A 97 -14.69 28.37 5.66
CA PRO A 97 -13.49 28.59 6.47
C PRO A 97 -13.86 29.38 7.73
N LEU A 98 -13.45 28.90 8.90
CA LEU A 98 -13.66 29.59 10.19
C LEU A 98 -12.37 30.31 10.61
N THR A 99 -11.22 29.64 10.54
CA THR A 99 -9.89 30.26 10.64
C THR A 99 -9.03 29.85 9.45
N LEU A 100 -8.32 30.82 8.86
CA LEU A 100 -7.47 30.61 7.70
C LEU A 100 -6.19 31.48 7.81
N PRO A 101 -5.18 31.04 8.59
CA PRO A 101 -3.90 31.74 8.72
C PRO A 101 -3.09 31.66 7.43
N GLY A 102 -1.93 32.34 7.36
CA GLY A 102 -1.12 32.44 6.13
C GLY A 102 -0.60 31.10 5.55
N ASN A 103 -0.51 30.05 6.37
CA ASN A 103 -0.20 28.66 5.98
C ASN A 103 -1.45 27.75 6.01
N GLY A 104 -2.63 28.35 6.11
CA GLY A 104 -3.93 27.71 6.25
C GLY A 104 -4.57 27.36 4.91
N MET A 105 -5.35 26.28 4.91
CA MET A 105 -6.02 25.75 3.74
C MET A 105 -7.33 25.04 4.12
N VAL A 106 -8.36 25.19 3.28
CA VAL A 106 -9.61 24.40 3.32
C VAL A 106 -9.91 23.89 1.92
N ALA A 107 -10.19 22.59 1.73
CA ALA A 107 -10.25 21.99 0.40
C ALA A 107 -11.27 20.84 0.25
N LEU A 108 -11.74 20.63 -0.99
CA LEU A 108 -12.42 19.40 -1.43
C LEU A 108 -11.46 18.48 -2.17
N LEU A 109 -11.65 17.17 -2.01
CA LEU A 109 -10.81 16.11 -2.57
C LEU A 109 -11.60 15.22 -3.53
N ALA A 110 -10.98 14.82 -4.63
CA ALA A 110 -11.53 13.87 -5.61
C ALA A 110 -10.47 12.84 -6.04
N ARG A 111 -10.92 11.62 -6.34
CA ARG A 111 -10.06 10.44 -6.58
C ARG A 111 -8.97 10.29 -5.52
N ALA A 112 -9.38 10.33 -4.25
CA ALA A 112 -8.52 9.96 -3.13
C ALA A 112 -8.26 8.46 -3.14
N SER A 113 -7.12 8.08 -3.73
CA SER A 113 -6.58 6.74 -3.68
C SER A 113 -5.93 6.43 -2.33
N GLY A 114 -5.59 7.46 -1.54
CA GLY A 114 -5.13 7.32 -0.17
C GLY A 114 -4.95 8.67 0.54
N ALA A 115 -4.42 8.64 1.76
CA ALA A 115 -4.22 9.83 2.61
C ALA A 115 -3.27 10.90 2.04
N THR A 116 -2.51 10.58 0.99
CA THR A 116 -1.44 11.43 0.45
C THR A 116 -1.47 11.57 -1.09
N SER A 117 -2.46 10.96 -1.76
CA SER A 117 -2.60 10.98 -3.22
C SER A 117 -4.05 11.19 -3.63
N TYR A 118 -4.34 12.37 -4.18
CA TYR A 118 -5.67 12.85 -4.57
C TYR A 118 -5.57 14.12 -5.42
N TYR A 119 -6.63 14.47 -6.15
CA TYR A 119 -6.79 15.84 -6.60
C TYR A 119 -7.47 16.66 -5.51
N ARG A 120 -7.09 17.92 -5.35
CA ARG A 120 -7.80 18.85 -4.46
C ARG A 120 -8.08 20.20 -5.11
N LEU A 121 -9.17 20.81 -4.66
CA LEU A 121 -9.47 22.21 -4.91
C LEU A 121 -9.45 22.94 -3.57
N ALA A 122 -8.49 23.85 -3.40
CA ALA A 122 -8.12 24.44 -2.12
C ALA A 122 -8.37 25.95 -2.09
N LEU A 123 -9.12 26.41 -1.09
CA LEU A 123 -9.13 27.80 -0.61
C LEU A 123 -7.87 28.03 0.24
N LEU A 124 -7.14 29.09 -0.05
CA LEU A 124 -5.90 29.48 0.63
C LEU A 124 -6.03 30.92 1.16
N ALA A 125 -5.23 31.26 2.17
CA ALA A 125 -5.11 32.65 2.62
C ALA A 125 -4.56 33.56 1.50
N GLY A 126 -4.94 34.85 1.53
CA GLY A 126 -4.53 35.82 0.52
C GLY A 126 -5.38 35.82 -0.76
N ASP A 127 -6.68 35.49 -0.65
CA ASP A 127 -7.64 35.48 -1.76
C ASP A 127 -7.18 34.63 -2.97
N GLN A 128 -6.65 33.44 -2.69
CA GLN A 128 -6.15 32.50 -3.70
C GLN A 128 -6.91 31.17 -3.63
N VAL A 129 -7.28 30.63 -4.80
CA VAL A 129 -7.85 29.29 -4.93
C VAL A 129 -7.01 28.48 -5.91
N ARG A 130 -6.67 27.24 -5.52
CA ARG A 130 -5.71 26.39 -6.25
C ARG A 130 -6.29 25.01 -6.53
N LEU A 131 -6.27 24.62 -7.80
CA LEU A 131 -6.56 23.25 -8.23
C LEU A 131 -5.22 22.49 -8.28
N GLU A 132 -5.14 21.31 -7.67
CA GLU A 132 -3.87 20.62 -7.46
C GLU A 132 -3.97 19.10 -7.66
N ALA A 133 -2.87 18.52 -8.15
CA ALA A 133 -2.59 17.10 -7.99
C ALA A 133 -1.65 16.91 -6.78
N VAL A 134 -2.11 16.18 -5.76
CA VAL A 134 -1.27 15.77 -4.63
C VAL A 134 -0.78 14.35 -4.90
N ARG A 135 0.53 14.12 -4.83
CA ARG A 135 1.17 12.81 -4.97
C ARG A 135 2.16 12.60 -3.83
N SER A 136 1.95 11.57 -3.02
CA SER A 136 2.78 11.27 -1.84
C SER A 136 2.97 12.50 -0.92
N GLY A 137 1.92 13.29 -0.74
CA GLY A 137 1.90 14.51 0.09
C GLY A 137 2.41 15.77 -0.62
N ARG A 138 3.12 15.64 -1.75
CA ARG A 138 3.58 16.79 -2.55
C ARG A 138 2.47 17.29 -3.47
N ALA A 139 2.04 18.53 -3.25
CA ALA A 139 1.05 19.18 -4.09
C ALA A 139 1.70 19.89 -5.30
N THR A 140 1.12 19.70 -6.48
CA THR A 140 1.50 20.34 -7.75
C THR A 140 0.30 21.11 -8.31
N PRO A 141 0.40 22.41 -8.59
CA PRO A 141 -0.72 23.17 -9.13
C PRO A 141 -1.05 22.77 -10.57
N LEU A 142 -2.34 22.61 -10.84
CA LEU A 142 -2.95 22.42 -12.16
C LEU A 142 -3.67 23.69 -12.63
N GLY A 143 -4.13 24.51 -11.70
CA GLY A 143 -4.80 25.78 -11.95
C GLY A 143 -4.73 26.69 -10.72
N THR A 144 -4.84 28.00 -10.93
CA THR A 144 -4.84 29.00 -9.86
C THR A 144 -5.65 30.19 -10.31
N VAL A 145 -6.52 30.69 -9.44
CA VAL A 145 -7.24 31.96 -9.64
C VAL A 145 -7.18 32.78 -8.35
N SER A 146 -7.17 34.10 -8.49
CA SER A 146 -7.47 34.99 -7.36
C SER A 146 -8.98 35.08 -7.19
N HIS A 147 -9.47 34.70 -6.01
CA HIS A 147 -10.89 34.74 -5.66
C HIS A 147 -11.01 35.03 -4.17
N ARG A 148 -11.91 35.95 -3.79
CA ARG A 148 -12.06 36.39 -2.40
C ARG A 148 -12.47 35.24 -1.50
N VAL A 149 -11.69 34.97 -0.45
CA VAL A 149 -11.99 33.92 0.55
C VAL A 149 -12.53 34.55 1.83
N MET A 150 -13.80 34.30 2.11
CA MET A 150 -14.54 34.86 3.23
C MET A 150 -14.51 33.91 4.44
N THR A 151 -13.68 34.21 5.44
CA THR A 151 -13.78 33.55 6.75
C THR A 151 -15.14 33.87 7.40
N GLY A 152 -15.84 32.84 7.88
CA GLY A 152 -17.23 32.90 8.36
C GLY A 152 -18.30 32.83 7.26
N GLY A 153 -17.93 33.06 6.00
CA GLY A 153 -18.83 32.96 4.83
C GLY A 153 -18.85 31.56 4.21
N TRP A 154 -19.96 31.19 3.58
CA TRP A 154 -20.04 29.98 2.75
C TRP A 154 -19.49 30.26 1.34
N HIS A 155 -18.70 29.32 0.83
CA HIS A 155 -18.31 29.19 -0.58
C HIS A 155 -18.83 27.87 -1.13
N THR A 156 -19.15 27.80 -2.42
CA THR A 156 -19.43 26.54 -3.11
C THR A 156 -18.18 26.10 -3.87
N LEU A 157 -17.58 24.98 -3.45
CA LEU A 157 -16.48 24.35 -4.18
C LEU A 157 -17.03 23.21 -5.04
N ARG A 158 -16.54 23.10 -6.28
CA ARG A 158 -16.75 21.92 -7.14
C ARG A 158 -15.43 21.50 -7.78
N ILE A 159 -15.09 20.22 -7.69
CA ILE A 159 -13.97 19.60 -8.41
C ILE A 159 -14.47 18.43 -9.25
N GLU A 160 -14.04 18.35 -10.50
CA GLU A 160 -14.45 17.31 -11.45
C GLU A 160 -13.22 16.61 -12.00
N VAL A 161 -13.26 15.27 -12.00
CA VAL A 161 -12.21 14.43 -12.55
C VAL A 161 -12.86 13.39 -13.46
N ALA A 162 -12.65 13.54 -14.78
CA ALA A 162 -13.23 12.68 -15.81
C ALA A 162 -12.13 12.23 -16.79
N GLY A 163 -11.92 10.92 -16.93
CA GLY A 163 -10.76 10.36 -17.63
C GLY A 163 -9.45 10.87 -17.05
N THR A 164 -8.67 11.59 -17.85
CA THR A 164 -7.45 12.32 -17.44
C THR A 164 -7.66 13.83 -17.29
N VAL A 165 -8.89 14.35 -17.35
CA VAL A 165 -9.17 15.78 -17.23
C VAL A 165 -9.58 16.12 -15.79
N VAL A 166 -8.94 17.14 -15.22
CA VAL A 166 -9.24 17.70 -13.90
C VAL A 166 -9.73 19.14 -14.08
N ARG A 167 -10.82 19.53 -13.43
CA ARG A 167 -11.39 20.89 -13.43
C ARG A 167 -11.81 21.30 -12.02
N GLY A 168 -11.78 22.60 -11.73
CA GLY A 168 -12.24 23.14 -10.45
C GLY A 168 -12.99 24.47 -10.60
N TRP A 169 -13.97 24.69 -9.74
CA TRP A 169 -14.75 25.92 -9.64
C TRP A 169 -14.94 26.34 -8.19
N VAL A 170 -14.87 27.65 -7.94
CA VAL A 170 -15.23 28.29 -6.66
C VAL A 170 -16.34 29.31 -6.93
N ASP A 171 -17.48 29.17 -6.25
CA ASP A 171 -18.67 30.03 -6.45
C ASP A 171 -19.12 30.13 -7.92
N GLY A 172 -18.93 29.05 -8.69
CA GLY A 172 -19.19 28.97 -10.13
C GLY A 172 -18.07 29.53 -11.02
N VAL A 173 -17.09 30.24 -10.47
CA VAL A 173 -15.92 30.77 -11.19
C VAL A 173 -14.91 29.65 -11.44
N PRO A 174 -14.49 29.40 -12.71
CA PRO A 174 -13.49 28.37 -13.00
C PRO A 174 -12.09 28.75 -12.51
N VAL A 175 -11.43 27.82 -11.82
CA VAL A 175 -10.07 27.96 -11.25
C VAL A 175 -8.98 27.51 -12.24
N GLY A 176 -9.37 26.73 -13.24
CA GLY A 176 -8.50 26.18 -14.28
C GLY A 176 -8.82 24.71 -14.58
N SER A 177 -8.04 24.15 -15.51
CA SER A 177 -8.09 22.73 -15.85
C SER A 177 -6.69 22.18 -16.12
N GLY A 178 -6.48 20.90 -15.85
CA GLY A 178 -5.20 20.23 -16.08
C GLY A 178 -5.36 18.76 -16.43
N THR A 179 -4.28 18.15 -16.91
CA THR A 179 -4.21 16.72 -17.19
C THR A 179 -3.72 15.94 -15.97
N GLY A 180 -4.58 15.05 -15.48
CA GLY A 180 -4.34 14.18 -14.34
C GLY A 180 -3.49 12.97 -14.68
N THR A 181 -2.47 12.72 -13.84
CA THR A 181 -1.60 11.53 -13.90
C THR A 181 -1.62 10.72 -12.59
N LEU A 182 -2.58 10.98 -11.70
CA LEU A 182 -2.87 10.15 -10.52
C LEU A 182 -3.82 9.00 -10.90
N THR A 183 -4.06 8.10 -9.94
CA THR A 183 -4.93 6.92 -10.08
C THR A 183 -6.27 7.25 -10.76
N ALA A 184 -6.71 6.36 -11.65
CA ALA A 184 -7.96 6.53 -12.40
C ALA A 184 -9.23 6.47 -11.52
N THR A 185 -9.13 5.98 -10.29
CA THR A 185 -10.23 5.90 -9.32
C THR A 185 -9.81 6.38 -7.93
N GLY A 186 -10.79 6.68 -7.09
CA GLY A 186 -10.59 6.93 -5.66
C GLY A 186 -11.82 7.55 -4.99
N ARG A 187 -11.76 7.68 -3.67
CA ARG A 187 -12.83 8.24 -2.83
C ARG A 187 -12.96 9.76 -2.98
N ILE A 188 -14.03 10.32 -2.42
CA ILE A 188 -14.13 11.77 -2.17
C ILE A 188 -13.56 12.10 -0.80
N GLY A 189 -13.34 13.39 -0.52
CA GLY A 189 -13.04 13.82 0.83
C GLY A 189 -13.09 15.32 1.03
N VAL A 190 -12.93 15.71 2.29
CA VAL A 190 -12.75 17.10 2.74
C VAL A 190 -11.44 17.23 3.49
N GLN A 191 -10.80 18.40 3.43
CA GLN A 191 -9.52 18.66 4.08
C GLN A 191 -9.47 20.05 4.71
N THR A 192 -8.85 20.15 5.87
CA THR A 192 -8.20 21.39 6.31
C THR A 192 -6.71 21.15 6.54
N GLY A 193 -5.90 22.20 6.44
CA GLY A 193 -4.52 22.21 6.88
C GLY A 193 -4.24 23.51 7.58
N ASN A 194 -3.77 23.45 8.83
CA ASN A 194 -3.56 24.61 9.71
C ASN A 194 -4.78 25.57 9.79
N ALA A 195 -6.00 25.04 9.71
CA ALA A 195 -7.23 25.81 9.54
C ALA A 195 -8.44 25.08 10.14
N THR A 196 -9.46 25.83 10.57
CA THR A 196 -10.77 25.29 10.95
C THR A 196 -11.82 25.64 9.90
N ALA A 197 -12.81 24.77 9.70
CA ALA A 197 -13.86 24.96 8.70
C ALA A 197 -15.12 24.15 9.01
N ARG A 198 -16.22 24.53 8.36
CA ARG A 198 -17.41 23.69 8.18
C ARG A 198 -17.60 23.28 6.72
N PHE A 199 -18.18 22.11 6.51
CA PHE A 199 -18.54 21.51 5.22
C PHE A 199 -20.00 21.04 5.28
N ASP A 200 -20.74 21.22 4.20
CA ASP A 200 -22.20 21.03 4.14
C ASP A 200 -22.61 20.78 2.67
N ASP A 201 -23.79 20.21 2.41
CA ASP A 201 -24.28 19.78 1.09
C ASP A 201 -23.22 19.05 0.23
N VAL A 202 -22.54 18.04 0.79
CA VAL A 202 -21.62 17.22 0.01
C VAL A 202 -22.43 16.45 -1.02
N LEU A 203 -22.12 16.62 -2.30
CA LEU A 203 -22.78 15.94 -3.42
C LEU A 203 -21.74 15.37 -4.37
N VAL A 204 -21.92 14.10 -4.74
CA VAL A 204 -21.09 13.40 -5.71
C VAL A 204 -21.96 12.90 -6.85
N THR A 205 -21.64 13.29 -8.08
CA THR A 205 -22.23 12.73 -9.29
C THR A 205 -21.17 12.08 -10.16
N ARG A 206 -21.57 11.21 -11.10
CA ARG A 206 -20.65 10.71 -12.12
C ARG A 206 -20.15 11.87 -12.98
N GLY A 207 -18.82 11.99 -13.13
CA GLY A 207 -18.21 12.99 -14.00
C GLY A 207 -18.54 12.72 -15.47
N GLU A 208 -18.86 13.75 -16.24
CA GLU A 208 -19.15 13.60 -17.67
C GLU A 208 -17.85 13.63 -18.50
N PRO A 209 -17.65 12.69 -19.44
CA PRO A 209 -16.60 12.82 -20.44
C PRO A 209 -16.88 14.04 -21.31
N ALA A 210 -15.83 14.77 -21.70
CA ALA A 210 -15.98 15.96 -22.54
C ALA A 210 -16.72 15.64 -23.86
N PRO A 211 -17.68 16.47 -24.29
CA PRO A 211 -18.49 16.18 -25.48
C PRO A 211 -17.62 16.14 -26.73
N THR A 212 -17.53 14.96 -27.35
CA THR A 212 -16.89 14.78 -28.65
C THR A 212 -17.83 15.22 -29.76
N SER A 213 -17.70 16.46 -30.23
CA SER A 213 -18.43 16.95 -31.40
C SER A 213 -17.52 17.52 -32.49
N ALA A 214 -17.29 16.72 -33.52
CA ALA A 214 -17.05 17.17 -34.88
C ALA A 214 -17.85 16.24 -35.82
N PRO A 215 -18.73 16.73 -36.71
CA PRO A 215 -19.59 15.85 -37.52
C PRO A 215 -18.79 15.08 -38.59
N PRO A 216 -19.13 13.81 -38.88
CA PRO A 216 -18.51 13.08 -39.98
C PRO A 216 -19.08 13.54 -41.34
N SER A 217 -18.21 13.74 -42.31
CA SER A 217 -18.58 13.81 -43.74
C SER A 217 -18.59 12.38 -44.33
N PRO A 218 -19.43 12.07 -45.32
CA PRO A 218 -19.78 10.68 -45.63
C PRO A 218 -18.72 9.94 -46.45
N THR A 219 -18.51 8.65 -46.14
CA THR A 219 -17.70 7.70 -46.92
C THR A 219 -18.60 6.70 -47.62
N ALA A 220 -18.29 6.39 -48.89
CA ALA A 220 -19.12 5.55 -49.75
C ALA A 220 -18.92 4.03 -49.55
N THR A 221 -19.98 3.29 -49.84
CA THR A 221 -20.10 1.82 -49.79
C THR A 221 -19.38 1.11 -50.96
N PRO A 222 -18.76 -0.05 -50.74
CA PRO A 222 -18.65 -1.10 -51.75
C PRO A 222 -19.49 -2.35 -51.40
N SER A 223 -19.87 -3.12 -52.42
CA SER A 223 -20.80 -4.26 -52.32
C SER A 223 -20.24 -5.52 -52.99
N GLY A 224 -20.59 -6.70 -52.45
CA GLY A 224 -20.71 -7.95 -53.23
C GLY A 224 -19.50 -8.89 -53.33
N THR A 225 -19.62 -10.07 -52.71
CA THR A 225 -18.81 -11.29 -52.96
C THR A 225 -19.30 -12.03 -54.22
N PRO A 226 -18.48 -12.84 -54.92
CA PRO A 226 -18.72 -14.30 -54.91
C PRO A 226 -17.50 -15.26 -55.08
N THR A 227 -17.53 -16.35 -54.29
CA THR A 227 -17.26 -17.80 -54.53
C THR A 227 -16.27 -18.38 -55.59
N ALA A 228 -15.16 -18.95 -55.07
CA ALA A 228 -14.54 -20.31 -55.23
C ALA A 228 -14.07 -21.03 -56.55
N SER A 229 -12.83 -21.60 -56.45
CA SER A 229 -12.25 -22.87 -57.01
C SER A 229 -11.87 -23.00 -58.51
N PRO A 230 -10.95 -23.93 -58.92
CA PRO A 230 -10.16 -24.94 -58.16
C PRO A 230 -8.63 -25.06 -58.50
N THR A 231 -7.97 -26.08 -57.91
CA THR A 231 -6.52 -26.43 -57.87
C THR A 231 -5.87 -27.01 -59.16
N ALA A 232 -4.53 -26.87 -59.28
CA ALA A 232 -3.63 -27.80 -60.02
C ALA A 232 -2.25 -27.97 -59.33
N THR A 233 -1.50 -29.03 -59.67
CA THR A 233 -0.36 -29.60 -58.88
C THR A 233 1.04 -29.34 -59.53
N PRO A 234 2.19 -30.02 -59.23
CA PRO A 234 3.45 -29.36 -58.81
C PRO A 234 4.63 -29.49 -59.82
N SER A 235 5.88 -29.64 -59.31
CA SER A 235 7.20 -29.86 -59.99
C SER A 235 7.97 -28.59 -60.44
N GLU A 236 9.30 -28.44 -60.32
CA GLU A 236 10.40 -29.26 -59.73
C GLU A 236 11.44 -28.40 -58.97
N THR A 237 12.32 -29.05 -58.18
CA THR A 237 13.48 -28.44 -57.51
C THR A 237 14.72 -28.46 -58.41
N PRO A 238 15.57 -27.41 -58.37
CA PRO A 238 16.98 -27.68 -58.08
C PRO A 238 17.57 -26.78 -56.97
N SER A 239 18.39 -27.39 -56.12
CA SER A 239 19.40 -26.75 -55.25
C SER A 239 20.77 -26.73 -55.99
N PRO A 240 21.87 -26.09 -55.52
CA PRO A 240 22.11 -25.56 -54.16
C PRO A 240 22.85 -24.19 -54.10
N THR A 241 23.50 -23.93 -52.96
CA THR A 241 24.63 -23.01 -52.69
C THR A 241 24.32 -21.57 -52.27
N GLY A 242 24.08 -21.39 -50.96
CA GLY A 242 24.28 -20.16 -50.22
C GLY A 242 24.26 -20.48 -48.71
N PRO A 243 25.23 -20.04 -47.89
CA PRO A 243 25.23 -20.37 -46.47
C PRO A 243 24.08 -19.63 -45.77
N THR A 244 23.17 -20.38 -45.15
CA THR A 244 22.13 -19.82 -44.28
C THR A 244 22.82 -19.22 -43.05
N PRO A 245 22.73 -17.90 -42.80
CA PRO A 245 23.06 -17.37 -41.49
C PRO A 245 22.00 -17.88 -40.52
N THR A 246 22.40 -18.77 -39.62
CA THR A 246 21.64 -19.07 -38.41
C THR A 246 21.23 -17.74 -37.77
N PRO A 247 19.95 -17.53 -37.41
CA PRO A 247 19.58 -16.41 -36.57
C PRO A 247 20.17 -16.68 -35.17
N THR A 248 21.40 -16.24 -34.96
CA THR A 248 22.02 -16.09 -33.65
C THR A 248 21.31 -14.93 -32.94
N GLY A 249 20.04 -15.17 -32.61
CA GLY A 249 19.29 -14.38 -31.65
C GLY A 249 19.82 -14.71 -30.28
N THR A 250 21.02 -14.20 -29.97
CA THR A 250 21.45 -14.04 -28.58
C THR A 250 20.31 -13.35 -27.85
N GLY A 251 19.75 -13.99 -26.82
CA GLY A 251 18.81 -13.31 -25.92
C GLY A 251 19.45 -12.01 -25.43
N PRO A 252 18.67 -10.98 -25.04
CA PRO A 252 19.23 -9.72 -24.59
C PRO A 252 20.29 -10.00 -23.52
N ALA A 253 21.54 -9.65 -23.84
CA ALA A 253 22.68 -10.01 -23.01
C ALA A 253 22.41 -9.54 -21.58
N GLU A 254 22.50 -10.47 -20.63
CA GLU A 254 22.17 -10.20 -19.24
C GLU A 254 23.06 -9.06 -18.75
N ARG A 255 22.45 -7.92 -18.43
CA ARG A 255 23.22 -6.74 -18.03
C ARG A 255 23.76 -7.01 -16.64
N SER A 256 25.07 -6.94 -16.48
CA SER A 256 25.71 -7.19 -15.21
C SER A 256 26.83 -6.19 -14.94
N SER A 257 27.17 -6.07 -13.67
CA SER A 257 28.40 -5.41 -13.21
C SER A 257 28.96 -6.14 -12.00
N VAL A 258 30.26 -5.95 -11.76
CA VAL A 258 30.98 -6.52 -10.63
C VAL A 258 31.35 -5.43 -9.64
N VAL A 259 31.03 -5.63 -8.36
CA VAL A 259 31.50 -4.80 -7.26
C VAL A 259 32.67 -5.50 -6.58
N ALA A 260 33.79 -4.78 -6.38
CA ALA A 260 34.94 -5.28 -5.64
C ALA A 260 35.68 -4.14 -4.91
N PRO A 261 35.92 -4.23 -3.59
CA PRO A 261 36.42 -3.11 -2.79
C PRO A 261 37.91 -2.80 -3.08
N ASP A 262 38.64 -3.75 -3.65
CA ASP A 262 40.03 -3.63 -4.10
C ASP A 262 40.18 -2.96 -5.48
N GLY A 263 39.07 -2.57 -6.13
CA GLY A 263 39.07 -1.97 -7.46
C GLY A 263 39.22 -2.98 -8.61
N SER A 264 39.10 -4.28 -8.35
CA SER A 264 39.19 -5.33 -9.39
C SER A 264 37.88 -5.60 -10.15
N GLY A 265 36.82 -4.82 -9.89
CA GLY A 265 35.51 -4.87 -10.53
C GLY A 265 35.16 -3.55 -11.23
N ASP A 266 33.94 -3.45 -11.77
CA ASP A 266 33.42 -2.24 -12.44
C ASP A 266 33.15 -1.10 -11.44
N HIS A 267 32.85 -1.45 -10.19
CA HIS A 267 32.58 -0.52 -9.09
C HIS A 267 33.27 -0.95 -7.80
N THR A 268 33.61 0.01 -6.94
CA THR A 268 34.16 -0.25 -5.59
C THR A 268 33.13 -0.27 -4.47
N SER A 269 31.89 0.18 -4.75
CA SER A 269 30.78 0.23 -3.80
C SER A 269 29.49 -0.29 -4.45
N VAL A 270 28.59 -0.81 -3.62
CA VAL A 270 27.29 -1.35 -4.04
C VAL A 270 26.36 -0.23 -4.49
N GLN A 271 26.32 0.92 -3.79
CA GLN A 271 25.53 2.07 -4.22
C GLN A 271 25.96 2.59 -5.59
N ALA A 272 27.28 2.63 -5.88
CA ALA A 272 27.78 3.06 -7.19
C ALA A 272 27.30 2.14 -8.33
N ALA A 273 27.21 0.82 -8.10
CA ALA A 273 26.66 -0.13 -9.06
C ALA A 273 25.14 0.06 -9.24
N VAL A 274 24.39 0.28 -8.15
CA VAL A 274 22.96 0.63 -8.22
C VAL A 274 22.75 1.92 -8.99
N ASP A 275 23.61 2.93 -8.79
CA ASP A 275 23.55 4.22 -9.47
C ASP A 275 23.74 4.10 -10.99
N ALA A 276 24.60 3.18 -11.44
CA ALA A 276 24.81 2.86 -12.85
C ALA A 276 23.62 2.16 -13.54
N VAL A 277 22.72 1.50 -12.80
CA VAL A 277 21.51 0.89 -13.39
C VAL A 277 20.60 1.98 -13.95
N PRO A 278 20.13 1.90 -15.22
CA PRO A 278 19.27 2.91 -15.81
C PRO A 278 17.93 3.09 -15.09
N VAL A 279 17.43 4.32 -15.02
CA VAL A 279 16.04 4.59 -14.62
C VAL A 279 15.09 4.03 -15.68
N GLY A 280 14.03 3.36 -15.26
CA GLY A 280 13.12 2.63 -16.14
C GLY A 280 13.69 1.30 -16.66
N ASN A 281 14.68 0.72 -15.96
CA ASN A 281 15.24 -0.59 -16.31
C ASN A 281 14.13 -1.64 -16.49
N ALA A 282 14.08 -2.28 -17.66
CA ALA A 282 12.97 -3.16 -18.08
C ALA A 282 13.35 -4.65 -18.14
N SER A 283 14.54 -5.00 -17.66
CA SER A 283 15.12 -6.35 -17.75
C SER A 283 16.05 -6.59 -16.56
N ARG A 284 16.24 -7.86 -16.17
CA ARG A 284 17.17 -8.27 -15.11
C ARG A 284 18.54 -7.58 -15.27
N TYR A 285 19.00 -6.91 -14.21
CA TYR A 285 20.35 -6.36 -14.09
C TYR A 285 21.01 -6.98 -12.86
N THR A 286 22.10 -7.74 -13.06
CA THR A 286 22.74 -8.56 -12.03
C THR A 286 24.05 -7.91 -11.54
N ILE A 287 24.04 -7.39 -10.33
CA ILE A 287 25.21 -6.85 -9.62
C ILE A 287 25.84 -7.99 -8.82
N THR A 288 26.98 -8.46 -9.29
CA THR A 288 27.78 -9.51 -8.62
C THR A 288 28.76 -8.86 -7.65
N ILE A 289 28.69 -9.21 -6.37
CA ILE A 289 29.45 -8.56 -5.30
C ILE A 289 30.54 -9.51 -4.81
N ARG A 290 31.81 -9.10 -4.87
CA ARG A 290 32.95 -9.88 -4.37
C ARG A 290 33.05 -9.82 -2.83
N PRO A 291 33.75 -10.79 -2.18
CA PRO A 291 33.89 -10.83 -0.74
C PRO A 291 34.40 -9.52 -0.13
N GLY A 292 33.84 -9.16 1.02
CA GLY A 292 34.17 -7.94 1.75
C GLY A 292 33.02 -7.41 2.60
N THR A 293 33.39 -6.51 3.52
CA THR A 293 32.45 -5.71 4.31
C THR A 293 32.30 -4.33 3.67
N TYR A 294 31.13 -4.06 3.12
CA TYR A 294 30.74 -2.81 2.48
C TYR A 294 30.01 -1.94 3.50
N ARG A 295 30.75 -1.04 4.17
CA ARG A 295 30.16 -0.08 5.11
C ARG A 295 29.61 1.14 4.37
N GLU A 296 28.41 0.99 3.83
CA GLU A 296 27.67 2.03 3.09
C GLU A 296 26.16 1.85 3.28
N THR A 297 25.39 2.93 3.18
CA THR A 297 23.93 2.83 3.04
C THR A 297 23.57 2.67 1.57
N VAL A 298 22.69 1.71 1.25
CA VAL A 298 22.30 1.39 -0.13
C VAL A 298 20.81 1.64 -0.31
N THR A 299 20.43 2.32 -1.39
CA THR A 299 19.03 2.49 -1.80
C THR A 299 18.84 2.05 -3.25
N VAL A 300 18.05 0.99 -3.46
CA VAL A 300 17.53 0.58 -4.79
C VAL A 300 16.22 1.34 -5.03
N PRO A 301 16.20 2.41 -5.84
CA PRO A 301 15.03 3.29 -5.93
C PRO A 301 13.89 2.66 -6.75
N ALA A 302 12.65 3.07 -6.50
CA ALA A 302 11.47 2.60 -7.24
C ALA A 302 11.57 2.73 -8.77
N GLY A 303 12.36 3.70 -9.26
CA GLY A 303 12.63 3.88 -10.69
C GLY A 303 13.60 2.86 -11.30
N LYS A 304 14.16 1.92 -10.53
CA LYS A 304 15.14 0.92 -10.98
C LYS A 304 14.69 -0.52 -10.60
N PRO A 305 13.63 -1.04 -11.22
CA PRO A 305 13.19 -2.41 -10.97
C PRO A 305 14.10 -3.45 -11.65
N TYR A 306 13.86 -4.72 -11.36
CA TYR A 306 14.62 -5.88 -11.89
C TYR A 306 16.13 -5.89 -11.55
N VAL A 307 16.54 -5.22 -10.47
CA VAL A 307 17.91 -5.30 -9.95
C VAL A 307 18.10 -6.60 -9.16
N SER A 308 19.26 -7.23 -9.29
CA SER A 308 19.65 -8.40 -8.50
C SER A 308 21.01 -8.20 -7.87
N PHE A 309 21.13 -8.51 -6.57
CA PHE A 309 22.42 -8.61 -5.88
C PHE A 309 22.80 -10.09 -5.72
N VAL A 310 24.03 -10.46 -6.02
CA VAL A 310 24.53 -11.84 -5.89
C VAL A 310 25.93 -11.82 -5.29
N GLY A 311 26.14 -12.42 -4.11
CA GLY A 311 27.49 -12.62 -3.58
C GLY A 311 28.25 -13.67 -4.39
N SER A 312 29.50 -13.39 -4.73
CA SER A 312 30.20 -14.13 -5.79
C SER A 312 30.74 -15.52 -5.41
N THR A 313 30.67 -15.91 -4.13
CA THR A 313 31.25 -17.18 -3.63
C THR A 313 30.21 -18.27 -3.37
N GLY A 314 28.94 -17.90 -3.17
CA GLY A 314 27.89 -18.82 -2.74
C GLY A 314 27.80 -19.04 -1.22
N ASP A 315 28.68 -18.44 -0.40
CA ASP A 315 28.49 -18.37 1.06
C ASP A 315 28.02 -16.94 1.43
N PRO A 316 26.83 -16.77 2.06
CA PRO A 316 26.31 -15.46 2.40
C PRO A 316 27.11 -14.73 3.48
N ARG A 317 28.09 -15.37 4.12
CA ARG A 317 29.00 -14.76 5.11
C ARG A 317 30.12 -13.94 4.47
N ASP A 318 30.49 -14.23 3.23
CA ASP A 318 31.64 -13.59 2.58
C ASP A 318 31.36 -12.14 2.14
N VAL A 319 30.09 -11.80 1.91
CA VAL A 319 29.65 -10.49 1.43
C VAL A 319 28.71 -9.87 2.45
N VAL A 320 29.12 -8.75 3.06
CA VAL A 320 28.34 -8.06 4.10
C VAL A 320 28.12 -6.61 3.70
N ILE A 321 26.87 -6.18 3.55
CA ILE A 321 26.49 -4.77 3.38
C ILE A 321 25.95 -4.28 4.73
N VAL A 322 26.58 -3.27 5.32
CA VAL A 322 26.36 -2.88 6.72
C VAL A 322 26.41 -1.37 6.96
N TYR A 323 25.63 -0.90 7.92
CA TYR A 323 25.73 0.44 8.50
C TYR A 323 25.19 0.43 9.95
N ASP A 324 25.33 1.53 10.68
CA ASP A 324 25.11 1.64 12.13
C ASP A 324 24.11 2.75 12.52
N ASN A 325 23.22 3.16 11.61
CA ASN A 325 22.18 4.13 11.95
C ASN A 325 21.11 3.45 12.83
N ALA A 326 20.66 4.14 13.88
CA ALA A 326 19.43 3.86 14.62
C ALA A 326 18.42 5.00 14.43
N SER A 327 17.18 4.80 14.89
CA SER A 327 16.10 5.78 14.77
C SER A 327 16.40 7.10 15.50
N GLY A 328 17.15 7.04 16.60
CA GLY A 328 17.63 8.19 17.38
C GLY A 328 18.89 8.85 16.84
N THR A 329 19.62 8.22 15.91
CA THR A 329 20.86 8.79 15.37
C THR A 329 20.59 10.17 14.74
N PRO A 330 21.36 11.22 15.09
CA PRO A 330 21.15 12.56 14.55
C PRO A 330 21.41 12.65 13.04
N LYS A 331 20.52 13.29 12.30
CA LYS A 331 20.72 13.57 10.86
C LYS A 331 21.56 14.85 10.64
N PRO A 332 22.42 14.88 9.61
CA PRO A 332 22.91 16.15 9.05
C PRO A 332 21.73 17.06 8.67
N GLY A 333 21.72 18.30 9.15
CA GLY A 333 20.61 19.24 8.96
C GLY A 333 19.53 19.21 10.07
N GLY A 334 19.66 18.33 11.07
CA GLY A 334 18.81 18.30 12.26
C GLY A 334 17.71 17.23 12.25
N GLY A 335 17.15 16.96 13.43
CA GLY A 335 16.29 15.80 13.68
C GLY A 335 17.10 14.49 13.73
N THR A 336 16.39 13.36 13.75
CA THR A 336 16.99 12.03 13.81
C THR A 336 16.64 11.19 12.58
N TYR A 337 17.26 10.02 12.40
CA TYR A 337 16.99 9.16 11.25
C TYR A 337 15.54 8.63 11.24
N GLY A 338 14.99 8.27 12.41
CA GLY A 338 13.72 7.54 12.55
C GLY A 338 13.84 6.11 12.01
N THR A 339 12.97 5.19 12.42
CA THR A 339 13.07 3.76 12.05
C THR A 339 13.22 3.53 10.54
N SER A 340 12.39 4.16 9.70
CA SER A 340 12.52 4.01 8.24
C SER A 340 13.80 4.61 7.65
N GLY A 341 14.43 5.56 8.35
CA GLY A 341 15.68 6.17 7.93
C GLY A 341 16.93 5.50 8.50
N SER A 342 16.78 4.58 9.46
CA SER A 342 17.89 3.83 10.04
C SER A 342 18.37 2.67 9.16
N ALA A 343 17.59 2.33 8.12
CA ALA A 343 17.86 1.22 7.20
C ALA A 343 19.24 1.30 6.53
N SER A 344 20.10 0.29 6.78
CA SER A 344 21.34 0.08 6.03
C SER A 344 21.06 -0.12 4.54
N VAL A 345 20.02 -0.90 4.20
CA VAL A 345 19.57 -1.10 2.81
C VAL A 345 18.07 -0.82 2.66
N THR A 346 17.73 0.04 1.69
CA THR A 346 16.34 0.35 1.30
C THR A 346 16.04 -0.18 -0.10
N ILE A 347 15.00 -0.99 -0.25
CA ILE A 347 14.58 -1.62 -1.50
C ILE A 347 13.19 -1.09 -1.87
N ASP A 348 13.16 -0.07 -2.73
CA ASP A 348 11.95 0.51 -3.30
C ASP A 348 11.67 0.01 -4.73
N GLY A 349 12.67 -0.59 -5.41
CA GLY A 349 12.56 -1.17 -6.74
C GLY A 349 11.84 -2.52 -6.76
N ASN A 350 10.78 -2.64 -7.57
CA ASN A 350 10.06 -3.90 -7.78
C ASN A 350 10.93 -4.97 -8.48
N ASP A 351 10.53 -6.23 -8.36
CA ASP A 351 11.19 -7.37 -9.02
C ASP A 351 12.65 -7.57 -8.58
N PHE A 352 13.03 -7.01 -7.42
CA PHE A 352 14.37 -7.12 -6.85
C PHE A 352 14.67 -8.55 -6.36
N THR A 353 15.92 -9.00 -6.51
CA THR A 353 16.38 -10.23 -5.84
C THR A 353 17.71 -10.06 -5.12
N ALA A 354 17.93 -10.80 -4.02
CA ALA A 354 19.24 -10.95 -3.40
C ALA A 354 19.57 -12.42 -3.15
N ARG A 355 20.85 -12.78 -3.34
CA ARG A 355 21.38 -14.14 -3.12
C ARG A 355 22.78 -14.13 -2.53
N HIS A 356 23.08 -15.12 -1.68
CA HIS A 356 24.40 -15.44 -1.17
C HIS A 356 25.12 -14.23 -0.55
N LEU A 357 24.42 -13.45 0.29
CA LEU A 357 24.99 -12.29 0.98
C LEU A 357 24.32 -11.98 2.32
N THR A 358 24.95 -11.11 3.10
CA THR A 358 24.46 -10.57 4.36
C THR A 358 24.09 -9.10 4.22
N PHE A 359 22.90 -8.73 4.68
CA PHE A 359 22.53 -7.36 5.05
C PHE A 359 22.57 -7.23 6.58
N ALA A 360 23.19 -6.16 7.10
CA ALA A 360 23.32 -5.95 8.53
C ALA A 360 23.05 -4.51 8.96
N ASN A 361 22.55 -4.33 10.17
CA ASN A 361 22.73 -3.11 10.95
C ASN A 361 23.53 -3.44 12.20
N ASP A 362 24.67 -2.80 12.40
CA ASP A 362 25.59 -3.07 13.51
C ASP A 362 25.64 -1.94 14.55
N PHE A 363 24.51 -1.24 14.72
CA PHE A 363 24.31 -0.27 15.78
C PHE A 363 24.58 -0.85 17.18
N ASP A 364 25.59 -0.29 17.86
CA ASP A 364 25.91 -0.60 19.24
C ASP A 364 25.08 0.27 20.20
N GLU A 365 24.06 -0.34 20.80
CA GLU A 365 23.19 0.28 21.81
C GLU A 365 24.00 0.80 23.03
N ALA A 366 25.03 0.08 23.46
CA ALA A 366 25.83 0.44 24.63
C ALA A 366 26.81 1.60 24.36
N ALA A 367 27.13 1.89 23.10
CA ALA A 367 27.94 3.04 22.69
C ALA A 367 27.17 4.37 22.66
N HIS A 368 25.84 4.34 22.82
CA HIS A 368 24.98 5.50 22.60
C HIS A 368 24.16 5.92 23.83
N GLY A 369 23.72 7.19 23.83
CA GLY A 369 23.04 7.83 24.97
C GLY A 369 21.59 8.26 24.70
N TYR A 370 20.95 7.71 23.66
CA TYR A 370 19.58 8.05 23.25
C TYR A 370 18.71 6.80 23.17
N SER A 371 17.55 6.83 23.82
CA SER A 371 16.63 5.68 23.99
C SER A 371 15.77 5.35 22.75
N ALA A 372 16.27 5.67 21.56
CA ALA A 372 15.59 5.48 20.28
C ALA A 372 16.52 4.61 19.42
N GLU A 373 16.44 3.31 19.66
CA GLU A 373 17.47 2.32 19.32
C GLU A 373 17.10 1.45 18.12
N GLN A 374 15.92 1.65 17.48
CA GLN A 374 15.47 0.86 16.33
C GLN A 374 16.44 0.97 15.14
N ALA A 375 17.06 -0.15 14.75
CA ALA A 375 18.21 -0.19 13.86
C ALA A 375 17.97 -1.18 12.70
N VAL A 376 17.35 -0.68 11.63
CA VAL A 376 16.89 -1.51 10.51
C VAL A 376 18.08 -1.95 9.65
N ALA A 377 18.21 -3.24 9.36
CA ALA A 377 19.14 -3.76 8.35
C ALA A 377 18.57 -3.60 6.94
N VAL A 378 17.30 -4.00 6.74
CA VAL A 378 16.61 -3.91 5.44
C VAL A 378 15.20 -3.34 5.58
N LEU A 379 14.92 -2.26 4.84
CA LEU A 379 13.58 -1.74 4.58
C LEU A 379 13.15 -2.12 3.16
N THR A 380 12.06 -2.86 3.01
CA THR A 380 11.43 -3.07 1.70
C THR A 380 10.20 -2.19 1.55
N ARG A 381 9.96 -1.60 0.38
CA ARG A 381 8.71 -0.91 0.02
C ARG A 381 8.28 -1.23 -1.42
N ALA A 382 8.61 -2.42 -1.87
CA ALA A 382 8.44 -2.90 -3.24
C ALA A 382 7.63 -4.20 -3.30
N ASP A 383 7.32 -4.65 -4.51
CA ASP A 383 6.59 -5.89 -4.80
C ASP A 383 7.43 -6.86 -5.65
N ARG A 384 7.10 -8.16 -5.56
CA ARG A 384 7.80 -9.29 -6.22
C ARG A 384 9.27 -9.43 -5.84
N LEU A 385 9.56 -9.36 -4.54
CA LEU A 385 10.94 -9.49 -4.02
C LEU A 385 11.29 -10.96 -3.75
N VAL A 386 12.54 -11.34 -4.03
CA VAL A 386 13.06 -12.68 -3.71
C VAL A 386 14.39 -12.56 -2.96
N PHE A 387 14.46 -13.17 -1.78
CA PHE A 387 15.68 -13.35 -1.01
C PHE A 387 15.89 -14.86 -0.86
N ASP A 388 17.05 -15.35 -1.26
CA ASP A 388 17.31 -16.79 -1.45
C ASP A 388 18.74 -17.07 -1.00
N ASP A 389 18.91 -17.75 0.14
CA ASP A 389 20.18 -17.84 0.90
C ASP A 389 20.77 -16.44 1.23
N VAL A 390 20.04 -15.69 2.06
CA VAL A 390 20.39 -14.33 2.50
C VAL A 390 20.33 -14.23 4.01
N ARG A 391 21.28 -13.51 4.61
CA ARG A 391 21.31 -13.23 6.05
C ARG A 391 20.87 -11.79 6.34
N PHE A 392 20.06 -11.60 7.37
CA PHE A 392 19.60 -10.31 7.88
C PHE A 392 19.99 -10.20 9.35
N LEU A 393 20.93 -9.31 9.68
CA LEU A 393 21.52 -9.19 11.03
C LEU A 393 21.21 -7.83 11.66
N GLY A 394 20.86 -7.83 12.95
CA GLY A 394 20.49 -6.64 13.72
C GLY A 394 19.97 -7.04 15.10
N ASN A 395 19.52 -6.07 15.89
CA ASN A 395 18.85 -6.27 17.18
C ASN A 395 17.37 -5.89 17.06
N GLN A 396 17.01 -4.67 17.50
CA GLN A 396 15.65 -4.15 17.38
C GLN A 396 15.36 -3.71 15.92
N ASP A 397 14.20 -4.12 15.40
CA ASP A 397 13.66 -3.73 14.09
C ASP A 397 14.53 -4.20 12.87
N THR A 398 15.22 -5.35 12.91
CA THR A 398 16.14 -5.82 11.84
C THR A 398 15.56 -5.78 10.41
N LEU A 399 14.39 -6.39 10.18
CA LEU A 399 13.75 -6.53 8.87
C LEU A 399 12.40 -5.82 8.81
N TYR A 400 12.39 -4.63 8.22
CA TYR A 400 11.18 -3.86 7.96
C TYR A 400 10.56 -4.24 6.61
N HIS A 401 9.83 -5.37 6.59
CA HIS A 401 9.08 -5.81 5.42
C HIS A 401 7.79 -4.98 5.24
N ASN A 402 7.92 -3.88 4.51
CA ASN A 402 6.85 -2.92 4.24
C ASN A 402 6.43 -2.96 2.75
N SER A 403 5.39 -2.20 2.42
CA SER A 403 4.93 -1.98 1.04
C SER A 403 4.99 -0.49 0.64
N ALA A 404 4.83 -0.17 -0.64
CA ALA A 404 4.94 1.22 -1.15
C ALA A 404 3.98 2.21 -0.49
N SER A 405 2.77 1.77 -0.14
CA SER A 405 1.72 2.53 0.55
C SER A 405 0.83 1.58 1.36
N VAL A 406 -0.08 2.11 2.20
CA VAL A 406 -1.03 1.27 2.95
C VAL A 406 -2.00 0.49 2.04
N ASP A 407 -2.31 1.05 0.86
CA ASP A 407 -3.21 0.45 -0.14
C ASP A 407 -2.47 -0.51 -1.11
N ALA A 408 -1.15 -0.62 -1.02
CA ALA A 408 -0.33 -1.48 -1.86
C ALA A 408 0.05 -2.77 -1.13
N VAL A 409 -0.12 -3.91 -1.82
CA VAL A 409 0.48 -5.19 -1.43
C VAL A 409 1.91 -5.22 -1.96
N GLY A 410 2.89 -5.36 -1.06
CA GLY A 410 4.28 -5.62 -1.41
C GLY A 410 4.62 -7.05 -1.01
N ARG A 411 4.76 -7.95 -1.99
CA ARG A 411 5.04 -9.37 -1.72
C ARG A 411 6.54 -9.65 -1.73
N ALA A 412 6.99 -10.50 -0.80
CA ALA A 412 8.36 -10.99 -0.76
C ALA A 412 8.41 -12.49 -0.41
N TYR A 413 9.30 -13.21 -1.08
CA TYR A 413 9.65 -14.59 -0.77
C TYR A 413 11.06 -14.64 -0.20
N PHE A 414 11.20 -15.16 1.02
CA PHE A 414 12.45 -15.35 1.75
C PHE A 414 12.64 -16.87 1.88
N ARG A 415 13.61 -17.42 1.16
CA ARG A 415 13.86 -18.86 1.05
C ARG A 415 15.26 -19.20 1.57
N ASP A 416 15.36 -20.22 2.41
CA ASP A 416 16.62 -20.65 3.05
C ASP A 416 17.38 -19.47 3.73
N CYS A 417 16.66 -18.44 4.19
CA CYS A 417 17.26 -17.24 4.79
C CYS A 417 17.57 -17.43 6.28
N TYR A 418 18.46 -16.60 6.79
CA TYR A 418 18.73 -16.46 8.22
C TYR A 418 18.35 -15.04 8.66
N VAL A 419 17.53 -14.89 9.70
CA VAL A 419 17.14 -13.59 10.24
C VAL A 419 17.38 -13.58 11.75
N GLU A 420 18.13 -12.60 12.26
CA GLU A 420 18.35 -12.42 13.69
C GLU A 420 17.92 -11.05 14.23
N GLY A 421 17.58 -11.02 15.52
CA GLY A 421 17.23 -9.81 16.27
C GLY A 421 16.53 -10.14 17.59
N ASP A 422 16.08 -9.12 18.31
CA ASP A 422 15.45 -9.28 19.63
C ASP A 422 14.01 -8.73 19.66
N VAL A 423 13.83 -7.43 19.49
CA VAL A 423 12.54 -6.73 19.58
C VAL A 423 12.02 -6.42 18.19
N ASP A 424 10.81 -6.93 17.88
CA ASP A 424 10.06 -6.62 16.66
C ASP A 424 10.84 -6.87 15.36
N PHE A 425 11.81 -7.79 15.38
CA PHE A 425 12.87 -7.86 14.37
C PHE A 425 12.39 -8.29 12.97
N ILE A 426 11.15 -8.77 12.82
CA ILE A 426 10.45 -8.90 11.53
C ILE A 426 9.10 -8.16 11.59
N PHE A 427 9.00 -7.00 10.96
CA PHE A 427 7.85 -6.11 11.14
C PHE A 427 7.42 -5.38 9.86
N GLY A 428 6.21 -4.81 9.91
CA GLY A 428 5.62 -4.08 8.78
C GLY A 428 4.35 -4.72 8.21
N ARG A 429 3.84 -4.14 7.12
CA ARG A 429 2.56 -4.49 6.50
C ARG A 429 2.65 -5.34 5.23
N GLY A 430 3.87 -5.70 4.82
CA GLY A 430 4.13 -6.49 3.62
C GLY A 430 3.54 -7.90 3.68
N THR A 431 3.48 -8.55 2.53
CA THR A 431 3.05 -9.95 2.39
C THR A 431 4.29 -10.83 2.22
N GLY A 432 4.86 -11.25 3.34
CA GLY A 432 6.12 -11.99 3.39
C GLY A 432 5.89 -13.49 3.58
N VAL A 433 6.55 -14.32 2.78
CA VAL A 433 6.64 -15.76 3.01
C VAL A 433 8.09 -16.11 3.34
N PHE A 434 8.31 -16.61 4.55
CA PHE A 434 9.56 -17.19 5.03
C PHE A 434 9.44 -18.71 4.94
N ASP A 435 10.32 -19.34 4.16
CA ASP A 435 10.24 -20.74 3.76
C ASP A 435 11.59 -21.43 3.96
N GLY A 436 11.65 -22.40 4.87
CA GLY A 436 12.89 -23.08 5.24
C GLY A 436 13.91 -22.21 6.01
N CYS A 437 13.51 -21.04 6.50
CA CYS A 437 14.42 -20.09 7.15
C CYS A 437 14.84 -20.50 8.57
N GLU A 438 16.02 -20.06 9.01
CA GLU A 438 16.34 -19.95 10.43
C GLU A 438 15.94 -18.55 10.94
N ILE A 439 15.20 -18.53 12.06
CA ILE A 439 14.71 -17.32 12.70
C ILE A 439 15.29 -17.28 14.12
N ARG A 440 16.30 -16.45 14.33
CA ARG A 440 17.17 -16.42 15.52
C ARG A 440 16.79 -15.27 16.45
N SER A 441 16.24 -15.58 17.62
CA SER A 441 16.04 -14.56 18.66
C SER A 441 17.31 -14.38 19.49
N LEU A 442 17.79 -13.15 19.64
CA LEU A 442 19.02 -12.82 20.39
C LEU A 442 18.75 -12.58 21.88
N ASP A 443 19.74 -12.88 22.73
CA ASP A 443 19.68 -12.64 24.17
C ASP A 443 19.95 -11.16 24.52
N ARG A 444 18.89 -10.44 24.87
CA ARG A 444 18.94 -9.08 25.42
C ARG A 444 19.12 -9.05 26.95
N GLY A 445 19.69 -10.11 27.51
CA GLY A 445 20.02 -10.23 28.94
C GLY A 445 18.80 -10.42 29.86
N SER A 446 17.65 -10.81 29.33
CA SER A 446 16.39 -10.88 30.07
C SER A 446 15.98 -12.32 30.39
N ALA A 447 15.87 -12.64 31.67
CA ALA A 447 15.42 -13.95 32.13
C ALA A 447 13.92 -14.24 31.86
N SER A 448 13.14 -13.25 31.40
CA SER A 448 11.69 -13.37 31.25
C SER A 448 11.11 -12.79 29.96
N ASN A 449 11.79 -11.85 29.29
CA ASN A 449 11.34 -11.29 28.01
C ASN A 449 12.53 -10.85 27.13
N ASN A 450 12.97 -11.77 26.26
CA ASN A 450 13.99 -11.56 25.25
C ASN A 450 13.45 -11.05 23.90
N GLY A 451 12.19 -10.63 23.85
CA GLY A 451 11.64 -9.86 22.73
C GLY A 451 10.54 -10.57 21.94
N TYR A 452 10.40 -10.19 20.67
CA TYR A 452 9.24 -10.49 19.82
C TYR A 452 9.71 -10.77 18.39
N VAL A 453 9.41 -11.96 17.87
CA VAL A 453 9.79 -12.33 16.50
C VAL A 453 9.10 -11.46 15.46
N THR A 454 7.82 -11.10 15.69
CA THR A 454 7.05 -10.31 14.73
C THR A 454 6.29 -9.12 15.32
N ALA A 455 6.23 -8.05 14.54
CA ALA A 455 5.36 -6.89 14.78
C ALA A 455 4.61 -6.51 13.49
N ALA A 456 3.70 -7.39 13.07
CA ALA A 456 2.96 -7.21 11.83
C ALA A 456 1.95 -6.06 11.93
N SER A 457 1.92 -5.23 10.88
CA SER A 457 1.00 -4.10 10.70
C SER A 457 0.19 -4.21 9.40
N THR A 458 -0.02 -5.45 8.92
CA THR A 458 -0.81 -5.78 7.73
C THR A 458 -2.18 -5.12 7.78
N MET A 459 -2.51 -4.31 6.76
CA MET A 459 -3.83 -3.69 6.68
C MET A 459 -4.92 -4.78 6.60
N ILE A 460 -6.06 -4.56 7.25
CA ILE A 460 -7.18 -5.53 7.28
C ILE A 460 -7.70 -5.89 5.88
N ALA A 461 -7.62 -4.95 4.93
CA ALA A 461 -7.99 -5.16 3.53
C ALA A 461 -7.02 -6.09 2.77
N ASN A 462 -5.78 -6.26 3.25
CA ASN A 462 -4.86 -7.27 2.72
C ASN A 462 -5.08 -8.60 3.49
N PRO A 463 -5.51 -9.69 2.82
CA PRO A 463 -5.76 -10.97 3.49
C PRO A 463 -4.48 -11.66 4.01
N TYR A 464 -3.31 -11.31 3.47
CA TYR A 464 -2.06 -12.02 3.73
C TYR A 464 -0.97 -11.10 4.28
N GLY A 465 -0.51 -11.39 5.50
CA GLY A 465 0.61 -10.73 6.15
C GLY A 465 1.86 -11.58 6.07
N LEU A 466 2.36 -12.03 7.22
CA LEU A 466 3.56 -12.85 7.32
C LEU A 466 3.21 -14.35 7.43
N LEU A 467 3.85 -15.19 6.62
CA LEU A 467 3.81 -16.65 6.71
C LEU A 467 5.21 -17.17 7.03
N PHE A 468 5.33 -18.01 8.04
CA PHE A 468 6.53 -18.79 8.34
C PHE A 468 6.20 -20.26 8.15
N THR A 469 6.88 -20.92 7.22
CA THR A 469 6.63 -22.31 6.85
C THR A 469 7.93 -23.12 6.80
N GLY A 470 7.97 -24.27 7.46
CA GLY A 470 9.16 -25.11 7.50
C GLY A 470 10.39 -24.47 8.16
N CYS A 471 10.23 -23.33 8.85
CA CYS A 471 11.31 -22.61 9.50
C CYS A 471 11.72 -23.28 10.82
N THR A 472 12.94 -22.99 11.28
CA THR A 472 13.40 -23.33 12.62
C THR A 472 13.59 -22.05 13.43
N LEU A 473 12.89 -21.92 14.55
CA LEU A 473 13.06 -20.82 15.50
C LEU A 473 14.09 -21.22 16.57
N THR A 474 15.18 -20.46 16.68
CA THR A 474 16.33 -20.74 17.55
C THR A 474 16.69 -19.50 18.39
N THR A 475 17.54 -19.67 19.41
CA THR A 475 18.06 -18.57 20.24
C THR A 475 19.44 -18.88 20.81
N ASP A 476 20.20 -17.86 21.17
CA ASP A 476 21.37 -17.94 22.06
C ASP A 476 21.02 -17.72 23.53
N ALA A 477 19.82 -17.21 23.84
CA ALA A 477 19.37 -17.00 25.21
C ALA A 477 19.25 -18.32 25.99
N ALA A 478 19.81 -18.33 27.21
CA ALA A 478 19.69 -19.48 28.11
C ALA A 478 18.27 -19.66 28.69
N ALA A 479 17.44 -18.62 28.65
CA ALA A 479 16.10 -18.62 29.23
C ALA A 479 15.06 -19.26 28.29
N ALA A 480 14.48 -20.39 28.73
CA ALA A 480 13.25 -20.91 28.14
C ALA A 480 12.07 -19.95 28.38
N GLN A 481 11.04 -20.02 27.54
CA GLN A 481 9.80 -19.23 27.68
C GLN A 481 10.03 -17.71 27.77
N SER A 482 11.06 -17.20 27.09
CA SER A 482 11.52 -15.82 27.12
C SER A 482 11.08 -14.99 25.92
N VAL A 483 10.68 -15.58 24.79
CA VAL A 483 10.39 -14.86 23.53
C VAL A 483 8.94 -15.03 23.10
N HIS A 484 8.35 -13.95 22.58
CA HIS A 484 7.03 -13.94 21.94
C HIS A 484 7.14 -14.20 20.42
N LEU A 485 6.17 -14.91 19.84
CA LEU A 485 6.05 -15.01 18.37
C LEU A 485 5.63 -13.68 17.75
N GLY A 486 4.91 -12.84 18.48
CA GLY A 486 4.68 -11.46 18.04
C GLY A 486 3.64 -10.65 18.80
N ARG A 487 3.40 -9.44 18.30
CA ARG A 487 2.45 -8.45 18.84
C ARG A 487 1.86 -7.57 17.73
N PRO A 488 0.65 -7.01 17.89
CA PRO A 488 -0.05 -6.30 16.82
C PRO A 488 0.45 -4.85 16.70
N TRP A 489 1.28 -4.57 15.70
CA TRP A 489 1.74 -3.19 15.51
C TRP A 489 0.71 -2.38 14.74
N HIS A 490 0.19 -1.33 15.38
CA HIS A 490 -0.66 -0.31 14.76
C HIS A 490 0.15 0.97 14.54
N PRO A 491 0.75 1.19 13.34
CA PRO A 491 1.63 2.33 13.09
C PRO A 491 0.88 3.64 13.30
N SER A 492 1.41 4.53 14.14
CA SER A 492 0.75 5.78 14.54
C SER A 492 -0.69 5.60 15.08
N GLY A 493 -1.04 4.41 15.59
CA GLY A 493 -2.37 4.07 16.07
C GLY A 493 -3.41 3.81 14.99
N ASP A 494 -3.01 3.43 13.76
CA ASP A 494 -3.96 3.05 12.70
C ASP A 494 -4.73 1.79 13.06
N VAL A 495 -5.99 1.96 13.45
CA VAL A 495 -6.93 0.89 13.83
C VAL A 495 -7.17 -0.15 12.72
N ASN A 496 -6.84 0.15 11.47
CA ASN A 496 -7.01 -0.75 10.33
C ASN A 496 -5.78 -1.63 10.06
N ALA A 497 -4.65 -1.38 10.73
CA ALA A 497 -3.42 -2.18 10.67
C ALA A 497 -3.54 -3.47 11.49
N ILE A 498 -4.58 -4.26 11.23
CA ILE A 498 -4.86 -5.53 11.93
C ILE A 498 -3.91 -6.62 11.40
N GLY A 499 -2.70 -6.64 11.98
CA GLY A 499 -1.59 -7.51 11.60
C GLY A 499 -1.98 -8.98 11.43
N GLN A 500 -1.36 -9.64 10.45
CA GLN A 500 -1.59 -11.05 10.15
C GLN A 500 -0.27 -11.80 10.17
N VAL A 501 -0.21 -12.89 10.95
CA VAL A 501 0.97 -13.73 11.12
C VAL A 501 0.53 -15.19 11.25
N VAL A 502 1.13 -16.07 10.47
CA VAL A 502 0.92 -17.52 10.57
C VAL A 502 2.25 -18.24 10.68
N PHE A 503 2.46 -18.99 11.76
CA PHE A 503 3.54 -19.96 11.87
C PHE A 503 2.98 -21.36 11.61
N ARG A 504 3.31 -21.97 10.46
CA ARG A 504 2.89 -23.33 10.10
C ARG A 504 4.06 -24.29 9.88
N ASP A 505 3.90 -25.56 10.27
CA ASP A 505 4.82 -26.66 9.97
C ASP A 505 6.29 -26.35 10.39
N ASN A 506 6.50 -25.53 11.44
CA ASN A 506 7.82 -25.10 11.92
C ASN A 506 8.35 -25.93 13.09
N VAL A 507 9.63 -25.76 13.42
CA VAL A 507 10.23 -26.22 14.69
C VAL A 507 10.45 -25.02 15.61
N LEU A 508 9.82 -25.03 16.78
CA LEU A 508 9.88 -23.96 17.78
C LEU A 508 10.78 -24.36 18.96
N GLY A 509 11.87 -23.63 19.16
CA GLY A 509 12.76 -23.81 20.31
C GLY A 509 12.12 -23.43 21.65
N ALA A 510 12.69 -23.93 22.75
CA ALA A 510 12.11 -23.82 24.11
C ALA A 510 11.96 -22.39 24.66
N HIS A 511 12.59 -21.41 23.99
CA HIS A 511 12.47 -19.98 24.28
C HIS A 511 11.11 -19.40 23.91
N VAL A 512 10.38 -19.99 22.95
CA VAL A 512 9.05 -19.50 22.54
C VAL A 512 8.04 -19.76 23.65
N LYS A 513 7.38 -18.69 24.12
CA LYS A 513 6.39 -18.70 25.21
C LYS A 513 5.13 -19.54 24.92
N ASP A 514 4.56 -20.13 25.97
CA ASP A 514 3.25 -20.79 26.00
C ASP A 514 2.08 -19.82 25.78
N SER A 515 2.25 -18.53 26.12
CA SER A 515 1.43 -17.41 25.62
C SER A 515 2.32 -16.55 24.71
N PRO A 516 2.50 -16.93 23.42
CA PRO A 516 3.50 -16.33 22.53
C PRO A 516 3.04 -15.00 21.94
N TRP A 517 1.77 -14.63 22.04
CA TRP A 517 1.21 -13.38 21.55
C TRP A 517 1.03 -12.40 22.72
N THR A 518 1.30 -11.11 22.49
CA THR A 518 1.07 -10.08 23.49
C THR A 518 0.55 -8.78 22.87
N ASP A 519 -0.06 -7.95 23.71
CA ASP A 519 -0.63 -6.66 23.32
C ASP A 519 0.48 -5.64 23.02
N MET A 520 0.17 -4.64 22.19
CA MET A 520 1.09 -3.55 21.85
C MET A 520 0.36 -2.21 21.86
N SER A 521 0.88 -1.24 22.61
CA SER A 521 0.38 0.16 22.60
C SER A 521 -1.13 0.32 22.83
N GLY A 522 -1.75 -0.59 23.59
CA GLY A 522 -3.19 -0.60 23.89
C GLY A 522 -4.05 -1.42 22.91
N PHE A 523 -3.46 -2.04 21.88
CA PHE A 523 -4.13 -2.95 20.97
C PHE A 523 -3.94 -4.40 21.41
N SER A 524 -5.06 -5.12 21.51
CA SER A 524 -5.12 -6.52 21.95
C SER A 524 -4.63 -7.46 20.86
N TRP A 525 -3.77 -8.42 21.19
CA TRP A 525 -3.37 -9.46 20.23
C TRP A 525 -4.54 -10.34 19.79
N ARG A 526 -5.61 -10.42 20.60
CA ARG A 526 -6.82 -11.21 20.29
C ARG A 526 -7.68 -10.60 19.19
N ASP A 527 -7.47 -9.31 18.89
CA ASP A 527 -8.11 -8.62 17.78
C ASP A 527 -7.27 -8.73 16.48
N ALA A 528 -6.05 -9.29 16.57
CA ALA A 528 -5.15 -9.52 15.44
C ALA A 528 -5.38 -10.87 14.76
N ARG A 529 -4.82 -11.04 13.56
CA ARG A 529 -4.98 -12.25 12.74
C ARG A 529 -3.79 -13.19 12.92
N PHE A 530 -3.56 -13.62 14.17
CA PHE A 530 -2.46 -14.52 14.54
C PHE A 530 -2.93 -15.96 14.64
N ALA A 531 -2.19 -16.89 14.02
CA ALA A 531 -2.49 -18.32 14.11
C ALA A 531 -1.25 -19.21 13.96
N GLU A 532 -1.39 -20.46 14.37
CA GLU A 532 -0.38 -21.51 14.22
C GLU A 532 -0.98 -22.76 13.55
N TYR A 533 -0.14 -23.61 12.97
CA TYR A 533 -0.59 -24.88 12.39
C TYR A 533 0.51 -25.93 12.38
N ARG A 534 0.35 -27.05 13.09
CA ARG A 534 1.29 -28.20 13.07
C ARG A 534 2.76 -27.83 13.37
N ASN A 535 2.98 -26.77 14.13
CA ASN A 535 4.30 -26.49 14.71
C ASN A 535 4.70 -27.62 15.66
N SER A 536 6.01 -27.82 15.79
CA SER A 536 6.63 -28.89 16.58
C SER A 536 7.77 -28.34 17.45
N GLY A 537 8.36 -29.18 18.31
CA GLY A 537 9.46 -28.78 19.19
C GLY A 537 9.00 -28.28 20.57
N PRO A 538 9.94 -28.02 21.49
CA PRO A 538 9.63 -27.69 22.89
C PRO A 538 8.92 -26.34 23.10
N GLY A 539 8.92 -25.45 22.10
CA GLY A 539 8.18 -24.18 22.13
C GLY A 539 6.80 -24.21 21.48
N SER A 540 6.28 -25.39 21.11
CA SER A 540 5.01 -25.55 20.36
C SER A 540 3.84 -26.13 21.17
N THR A 541 3.87 -26.02 22.51
CA THR A 541 2.73 -26.41 23.37
C THR A 541 1.48 -25.67 22.93
N VAL A 542 0.40 -26.38 22.58
CA VAL A 542 -0.88 -25.75 22.24
C VAL A 542 -1.60 -25.31 23.52
N THR A 543 -1.94 -24.03 23.62
CA THR A 543 -2.63 -23.42 24.76
C THR A 543 -3.85 -22.60 24.29
N ALA A 544 -4.67 -22.12 25.23
CA ALA A 544 -5.79 -21.23 24.92
C ALA A 544 -5.36 -19.88 24.31
N ASP A 545 -4.11 -19.46 24.59
CA ASP A 545 -3.52 -18.23 24.03
C ASP A 545 -2.78 -18.50 22.69
N ARG A 546 -3.02 -19.63 22.02
CA ARG A 546 -2.36 -20.02 20.77
C ARG A 546 -3.38 -20.48 19.72
N PRO A 547 -4.03 -19.54 19.00
CA PRO A 547 -5.04 -19.88 17.99
C PRO A 547 -4.47 -20.84 16.93
N GLN A 548 -5.14 -21.98 16.71
CA GLN A 548 -4.73 -22.95 15.71
C GLN A 548 -5.59 -22.82 14.46
N LEU A 549 -4.97 -22.92 13.28
CA LEU A 549 -5.70 -23.21 12.05
C LEU A 549 -6.18 -24.67 12.08
N THR A 550 -7.38 -24.91 11.56
CA THR A 550 -7.87 -26.26 11.27
C THR A 550 -7.26 -26.79 9.97
N ASP A 551 -7.25 -28.11 9.78
CA ASP A 551 -6.87 -28.76 8.52
C ASP A 551 -7.68 -28.25 7.32
N ALA A 552 -8.92 -27.78 7.54
CA ALA A 552 -9.77 -27.18 6.51
C ALA A 552 -9.36 -25.73 6.14
N GLN A 553 -8.73 -25.00 7.06
CA GLN A 553 -8.21 -23.65 6.81
C GLN A 553 -6.80 -23.67 6.24
N ALA A 554 -5.93 -24.61 6.64
CA ALA A 554 -4.54 -24.67 6.21
C ALA A 554 -4.28 -24.56 4.68
N PRO A 555 -5.15 -25.07 3.77
CA PRO A 555 -5.01 -24.87 2.32
C PRO A 555 -5.19 -23.44 1.81
N THR A 556 -5.71 -22.50 2.61
CA THR A 556 -5.74 -21.06 2.26
C THR A 556 -4.50 -20.31 2.73
N TYR A 557 -3.65 -20.94 3.56
CA TYR A 557 -2.44 -20.33 4.13
C TYR A 557 -1.17 -21.02 3.61
N THR A 558 -0.96 -21.01 2.29
CA THR A 558 0.23 -21.58 1.64
C THR A 558 1.07 -20.48 0.98
N PRO A 559 2.38 -20.72 0.72
CA PRO A 559 3.22 -19.81 -0.06
C PRO A 559 2.57 -19.32 -1.36
N GLN A 560 1.99 -20.24 -2.13
CA GLN A 560 1.32 -19.93 -3.40
C GLN A 560 0.11 -19.01 -3.21
N ARG A 561 -0.59 -19.07 -2.07
CA ARG A 561 -1.74 -18.21 -1.76
C ARG A 561 -1.31 -16.80 -1.34
N TYR A 562 -0.27 -16.69 -0.53
CA TYR A 562 0.30 -15.41 -0.09
C TYR A 562 0.94 -14.63 -1.24
N LEU A 563 1.69 -15.31 -2.11
CA LEU A 563 2.46 -14.68 -3.19
C LEU A 563 1.63 -14.49 -4.48
N ALA A 564 0.45 -15.11 -4.59
CA ALA A 564 -0.45 -14.93 -5.72
C ALA A 564 -0.84 -13.45 -5.93
N GLY A 565 -0.98 -13.09 -7.20
CA GLY A 565 -1.51 -11.80 -7.64
C GLY A 565 -2.13 -11.92 -9.03
N ALA A 566 -2.77 -10.84 -9.50
CA ALA A 566 -3.33 -10.78 -10.85
C ALA A 566 -2.25 -10.79 -11.96
N ASP A 567 -0.98 -10.69 -11.58
CA ASP A 567 0.19 -10.69 -12.46
C ASP A 567 0.82 -12.07 -12.68
N GLY A 568 0.31 -13.12 -12.02
CA GLY A 568 0.80 -14.49 -12.19
C GLY A 568 2.21 -14.73 -11.64
N TRP A 569 2.74 -13.84 -10.80
CA TRP A 569 4.05 -14.03 -10.17
C TRP A 569 4.05 -15.28 -9.27
N ASN A 570 5.00 -16.18 -9.53
CA ASN A 570 5.26 -17.36 -8.74
C ASN A 570 6.79 -17.54 -8.61
N PRO A 571 7.40 -17.14 -7.47
CA PRO A 571 8.84 -17.30 -7.25
C PRO A 571 9.21 -18.65 -6.63
N ILE A 572 8.22 -19.49 -6.35
CA ILE A 572 8.40 -20.80 -5.71
C ILE A 572 8.92 -21.80 -6.76
N PRO A 573 10.04 -22.51 -6.51
CA PRO A 573 10.64 -23.46 -7.45
C PRO A 573 9.73 -24.61 -7.93
#